data_AF-A0A6A6CD55-F1
#
_entry.id   AF-A0A6A6CD55-F1
#
_cell.length_a   1.000
_cell.length_b   1.000
_cell.length_c   1.000
_cell.angle_alpha   90.00
_cell.angle_beta   90.00
_cell.angle_gamma   90.00
#
_symmetry.space_group_name_H-M   'P 1'
#
loop_
_entity.id
_entity.type
_entity.pdbx_description
1 polymer ?
#
loop_
_entity_poly.entity_id
_entity_poly.type
_entity_poly.pdbx_seq_one_letter_code
_entity_poly.pdbx_strand_id
1 'polypeptide(L)'
;MTFGWPQAISKRSSCNTIPLEANLDALSTSPSAVTSPEAVEAPRNSTVCFFKATIQLYTILGTLLSTTYADNCEQALSPSLEEILETSLSIDRQLSKWEQDLPFRLTLMPWHSNYIRPESLGQMVPIFERLSSMIRLRFLHVRMLSE
;
A
#
# COMPACT_ATOMS: atom_id res chain seq x y z
N MET A 1 -18.33 -22.56 -16.97
CA MET A 1 -17.14 -21.99 -17.63
C MET A 1 -16.34 -21.24 -16.58
N THR A 2 -15.25 -21.83 -16.09
CA THR A 2 -14.40 -21.25 -15.04
C THR A 2 -13.31 -20.42 -15.70
N PHE A 3 -13.47 -19.10 -15.66
CA PHE A 3 -12.45 -18.16 -16.09
C PHE A 3 -11.18 -18.38 -15.26
N GLY A 4 -10.10 -18.87 -15.87
CA GLY A 4 -8.70 -18.46 -15.65
C GLY A 4 -8.03 -18.51 -14.28
N TRP A 5 -8.70 -18.84 -13.17
CA TRP A 5 -8.05 -18.90 -11.85
C TRP A 5 -7.41 -20.29 -11.64
N PRO A 6 -6.09 -20.40 -11.44
CA PRO A 6 -5.49 -21.65 -10.97
C PRO A 6 -6.07 -21.99 -9.59
N GLN A 7 -6.73 -23.14 -9.43
CA GLN A 7 -7.34 -23.61 -8.18
C GLN A 7 -6.31 -24.08 -7.12
N ALA A 8 -5.19 -23.39 -6.96
CA ALA A 8 -4.06 -23.86 -6.14
C ALA A 8 -3.59 -22.86 -5.08
N ILE A 9 -4.40 -21.88 -4.69
CA ILE A 9 -4.12 -21.10 -3.47
C ILE A 9 -4.91 -21.74 -2.33
N SER A 10 -4.25 -22.67 -1.63
CA SER A 10 -4.79 -23.30 -0.43
C SER A 10 -5.17 -22.22 0.59
N LYS A 11 -6.41 -22.26 1.11
CA LYS A 11 -6.99 -21.32 2.09
C LYS A 11 -6.27 -21.31 3.46
N ARG A 12 -5.06 -21.88 3.57
CA ARG A 12 -4.27 -22.04 4.80
C ARG A 12 -3.06 -21.12 4.92
N SER A 13 -2.86 -20.14 4.04
CA SER A 13 -1.89 -19.07 4.27
C SER A 13 -2.51 -17.95 5.13
N SER A 14 -3.07 -18.33 6.28
CA SER A 14 -3.50 -17.42 7.34
C SER A 14 -2.31 -17.09 8.24
N CYS A 15 -1.30 -16.44 7.68
CA CYS A 15 -0.26 -15.74 8.46
C CYS A 15 0.54 -14.83 7.51
N ASN A 16 -0.13 -13.89 6.85
CA ASN A 16 0.58 -12.81 6.17
C ASN A 16 1.01 -11.80 7.24
N THR A 17 2.04 -12.16 8.02
CA THR A 17 2.83 -11.15 8.70
C THR A 17 3.36 -10.22 7.62
N ILE A 18 2.95 -8.95 7.68
CA ILE A 18 3.48 -7.89 6.81
C ILE A 18 5.00 -8.05 6.79
N PRO A 19 5.65 -8.02 5.60
CA PRO A 19 7.09 -8.17 5.52
C PRO A 19 7.75 -7.24 6.54
N LEU A 20 8.46 -7.84 7.49
CA LEU A 20 9.20 -7.09 8.49
C LEU A 20 10.32 -6.35 7.75
N GLU A 21 10.56 -5.10 8.13
CA GLU A 21 11.69 -4.32 7.61
C GLU A 21 12.99 -5.04 8.03
N ALA A 22 13.51 -5.89 7.15
CA ALA A 22 14.75 -6.63 7.38
C ALA A 22 15.88 -5.90 6.65
N ASN A 23 16.87 -5.44 7.42
CA ASN A 23 18.11 -4.94 6.85
C ASN A 23 18.88 -6.12 6.23
N LEU A 24 18.91 -6.19 4.90
CA LEU A 24 19.57 -7.27 4.15
C LEU A 24 21.09 -7.32 4.38
N ASP A 25 21.70 -6.25 4.90
CA ASP A 25 23.15 -6.19 5.12
C ASP A 25 23.61 -6.93 6.38
N ALA A 26 22.68 -7.30 7.27
CA ALA A 26 22.94 -8.25 8.37
C ALA A 26 23.11 -9.69 7.88
N LEU A 27 22.68 -10.00 6.65
CA LEU A 27 22.81 -11.32 6.02
C LEU A 27 24.00 -11.38 5.04
N SER A 28 24.51 -10.23 4.61
CA SER A 28 25.57 -10.12 3.58
C SER A 28 26.95 -9.82 4.16
N THR A 29 27.14 -9.92 5.48
CA THR A 29 28.38 -9.53 6.17
C THR A 29 29.57 -10.43 5.79
N SER A 30 30.14 -10.17 4.62
CA SER A 30 31.56 -10.36 4.35
C SER A 30 32.30 -9.13 4.90
N PRO A 31 33.36 -9.31 5.71
CA PRO A 31 33.92 -8.23 6.52
C PRO A 31 34.92 -7.43 5.69
N SER A 32 34.49 -6.71 4.67
CA SER A 32 35.38 -5.75 4.02
C SER A 32 34.64 -4.74 3.14
N ALA A 33 34.23 -3.63 3.73
CA ALA A 33 34.39 -2.26 3.18
C ALA A 33 33.52 -1.30 3.98
N VAL A 34 34.16 -0.62 4.94
CA VAL A 34 33.62 0.57 5.59
C VAL A 34 33.72 1.71 4.57
N THR A 35 32.63 2.01 3.89
CA THR A 35 32.45 3.28 3.17
C THR A 35 31.04 3.79 3.39
N SER A 36 30.92 4.77 4.29
CA SER A 36 29.81 5.70 4.53
C SER A 36 28.37 5.14 4.50
N PRO A 37 27.69 5.01 5.66
CA PRO A 37 26.37 4.38 5.75
C PRO A 37 25.19 5.22 5.24
N GLU A 38 25.39 6.50 4.88
CA GLU A 38 24.26 7.42 4.69
C GLU A 38 23.76 7.55 3.24
N ALA A 39 24.59 7.20 2.24
CA ALA A 39 24.27 7.44 0.83
C ALA A 39 23.57 6.26 0.11
N VAL A 40 23.64 5.03 0.66
CA VAL A 40 23.14 3.81 0.01
C VAL A 40 21.81 3.29 0.62
N GLU A 41 21.41 3.82 1.78
CA GLU A 41 20.20 3.43 2.53
C GLU A 41 18.89 4.05 1.98
N ALA A 42 18.95 5.29 1.47
CA ALA A 42 17.75 6.02 1.01
C ALA A 42 17.00 5.39 -0.20
N PRO A 43 17.67 4.81 -1.22
CA PRO A 43 16.99 4.19 -2.37
C PRO A 43 16.24 2.89 -2.02
N ARG A 44 16.75 2.12 -1.05
CA ARG A 44 16.23 0.77 -0.73
C ARG A 44 15.01 0.83 0.16
N ASN A 45 15.05 1.67 1.20
CA ASN A 45 13.97 1.75 2.19
C ASN A 45 12.67 2.30 1.59
N SER A 46 12.78 3.14 0.56
CA SER A 46 11.65 3.85 -0.03
C SER A 46 10.83 3.02 -1.04
N THR A 47 11.47 2.14 -1.81
CA THR A 47 10.76 1.18 -2.67
C THR A 47 10.04 0.12 -1.83
N VAL A 48 10.67 -0.32 -0.73
CA VAL A 48 10.06 -1.22 0.26
C VAL A 48 8.87 -0.54 0.93
N CYS A 49 9.00 0.72 1.36
CA CYS A 49 7.91 1.52 1.90
C CYS A 49 6.73 1.62 0.91
N PHE A 50 7.00 1.87 -0.37
CA PHE A 50 5.96 1.92 -1.40
C PHE A 50 5.23 0.59 -1.55
N PHE A 51 6.00 -0.51 -1.57
CA PHE A 51 5.44 -1.85 -1.69
C PHE A 51 4.57 -2.21 -0.48
N LYS A 52 5.05 -1.92 0.73
CA LYS A 52 4.31 -2.10 1.99
C LYS A 52 3.02 -1.29 2.01
N ALA A 53 3.10 0.00 1.69
CA ALA A 53 1.93 0.88 1.61
C ALA A 53 0.91 0.36 0.59
N THR A 54 1.39 -0.13 -0.56
CA THR A 54 0.53 -0.75 -1.59
C THR A 54 -0.18 -1.99 -1.07
N ILE A 55 0.53 -2.90 -0.38
CA ILE A 55 -0.08 -4.11 0.18
C ILE A 55 -1.16 -3.76 1.20
N GLN A 56 -0.89 -2.81 2.09
CA GLN A 56 -1.87 -2.36 3.07
C GLN A 56 -3.13 -1.82 2.37
N LEU A 57 -2.95 -0.98 1.35
CA LEU A 57 -4.06 -0.44 0.57
C LEU A 57 -4.84 -1.54 -0.17
N TYR A 58 -4.18 -2.54 -0.72
CA TYR A 58 -4.84 -3.70 -1.34
C TYR A 58 -5.54 -4.60 -0.32
N THR A 59 -5.10 -4.62 0.92
CA THR A 59 -5.81 -5.31 2.01
C THR A 59 -7.12 -4.61 2.33
N ILE A 60 -7.10 -3.27 2.38
CA ILE A 60 -8.32 -2.46 2.54
C ILE A 60 -9.26 -2.67 1.35
N LEU A 61 -8.74 -2.62 0.11
CA LEU A 61 -9.51 -2.88 -1.10
C LEU A 61 -10.09 -4.30 -1.12
N GLY A 62 -9.34 -5.31 -0.68
CA GLY A 62 -9.85 -6.68 -0.58
C GLY A 62 -11.00 -6.81 0.41
N THR A 63 -10.94 -6.07 1.52
CA THR A 63 -12.04 -5.98 2.50
C THR A 63 -13.26 -5.32 1.87
N LEU A 64 -13.07 -4.18 1.19
CA LEU A 64 -14.13 -3.47 0.47
C LEU A 64 -14.79 -4.35 -0.59
N LEU A 65 -13.99 -5.05 -1.40
CA LEU A 65 -14.53 -5.94 -2.44
C LEU A 65 -15.28 -7.12 -1.83
N SER A 66 -14.79 -7.66 -0.71
CA SER A 66 -15.48 -8.76 -0.03
C SER A 66 -16.82 -8.30 0.54
N THR A 67 -16.93 -7.09 1.10
CA THR A 67 -18.20 -6.59 1.64
C THR A 67 -19.18 -6.18 0.54
N THR A 68 -18.70 -5.54 -0.52
CA THR A 68 -19.55 -5.03 -1.62
C THR A 68 -19.97 -6.12 -2.61
N TYR A 69 -19.12 -7.13 -2.84
CA TYR A 69 -19.39 -8.20 -3.80
C TYR A 69 -19.75 -9.56 -3.17
N ALA A 70 -19.80 -9.69 -1.84
CA ALA A 70 -20.26 -10.94 -1.18
C ALA A 70 -21.65 -11.36 -1.67
N ASP A 71 -22.56 -10.41 -1.83
CA ASP A 71 -23.93 -10.63 -2.34
C ASP A 71 -24.00 -11.12 -3.80
N ASN A 72 -22.92 -10.96 -4.58
CA ASN A 72 -22.91 -11.46 -5.95
C ASN A 72 -22.60 -12.97 -6.04
N CYS A 73 -22.08 -13.58 -4.98
CA CYS A 73 -21.71 -15.01 -4.96
C CYS A 73 -22.68 -15.86 -4.14
N GLU A 74 -23.28 -15.32 -3.09
CA GLU A 74 -24.23 -16.04 -2.26
C GLU A 74 -25.60 -15.36 -2.34
N GLN A 75 -26.66 -16.17 -2.35
CA GLN A 75 -28.06 -15.72 -2.35
C GLN A 75 -28.41 -15.18 -0.95
N ALA A 76 -27.62 -14.23 -0.47
CA ALA A 76 -27.69 -13.67 0.88
C ALA A 76 -28.76 -12.57 0.94
N LEU A 77 -29.34 -12.41 2.13
CA LEU A 77 -30.21 -11.28 2.41
C LEU A 77 -29.42 -10.00 2.21
N SER A 78 -29.97 -9.09 1.39
CA SER A 78 -29.42 -7.75 1.20
C SER A 78 -29.09 -7.12 2.55
N PRO A 79 -27.86 -6.62 2.76
CA PRO A 79 -27.46 -6.05 4.03
C PRO A 79 -28.37 -4.89 4.41
N SER A 80 -28.62 -4.75 5.71
CA SER A 80 -29.37 -3.61 6.23
C SER A 80 -28.60 -2.30 5.99
N LEU A 81 -29.32 -1.18 5.90
CA LEU A 81 -28.71 0.13 5.72
C LEU A 81 -27.71 0.47 6.86
N GLU A 82 -27.97 -0.03 8.07
CA GLU A 82 -27.06 0.11 9.22
C GLU A 82 -25.74 -0.62 9.00
N GLU A 83 -25.77 -1.87 8.52
CA GLU A 83 -24.57 -2.66 8.21
C GLU A 83 -23.75 -2.05 7.06
N ILE A 84 -24.42 -1.51 6.03
CA ILE A 84 -23.75 -0.80 4.93
C ILE A 84 -23.04 0.46 5.46
N LEU A 85 -23.69 1.24 6.30
CA LEU A 85 -23.09 2.45 6.87
C LEU A 85 -21.92 2.13 7.81
N GLU A 86 -22.05 1.11 8.67
CA GLU A 86 -20.96 0.70 9.56
C GLU A 86 -19.74 0.21 8.79
N THR A 87 -19.94 -0.57 7.73
CA THR A 87 -18.85 -1.07 6.88
C THR A 87 -18.18 0.05 6.10
N SER A 88 -18.94 0.96 5.49
CA SER A 88 -18.41 2.15 4.80
C SER A 88 -17.57 3.02 5.76
N LEU A 89 -18.09 3.32 6.95
CA LEU A 89 -17.41 4.14 7.94
C LEU A 89 -16.13 3.46 8.49
N SER A 90 -16.16 2.14 8.65
CA SER A 90 -14.97 1.35 9.01
C SER A 90 -13.88 1.45 7.93
N ILE A 91 -14.24 1.31 6.66
CA ILE A 91 -13.32 1.44 5.53
C ILE A 91 -12.73 2.86 5.48
N ASP A 92 -13.54 3.89 5.63
CA ASP A 92 -13.09 5.29 5.65
C ASP A 92 -12.09 5.57 6.77
N ARG A 93 -12.32 5.00 7.97
CA ARG A 93 -11.37 5.07 9.08
C ARG A 93 -10.04 4.39 8.74
N GLN A 94 -10.09 3.22 8.10
CA GLN A 94 -8.88 2.50 7.69
C GLN A 94 -8.09 3.27 6.62
N LEU A 95 -8.79 3.84 5.63
CA LEU A 95 -8.18 4.68 4.59
C LEU A 95 -7.55 5.94 5.17
N SER A 96 -8.25 6.62 6.09
CA SER A 96 -7.74 7.81 6.77
C SER A 96 -6.49 7.51 7.59
N LYS A 97 -6.50 6.39 8.33
CA LYS A 97 -5.35 5.94 9.10
C LYS A 97 -4.17 5.60 8.18
N TRP A 98 -4.43 4.88 7.09
CA TRP A 98 -3.40 4.53 6.12
C TRP A 98 -2.76 5.77 5.48
N GLU A 99 -3.54 6.81 5.17
CA GLU A 99 -3.03 8.07 4.63
C GLU A 99 -2.11 8.80 5.64
N GLN A 100 -2.46 8.76 6.92
CA GLN A 100 -1.66 9.36 7.99
C GLN A 100 -0.36 8.60 8.28
N ASP A 101 -0.39 7.27 8.17
CA ASP A 101 0.77 6.40 8.39
C ASP A 101 1.75 6.37 7.20
N LEU A 102 1.45 7.10 6.11
CA LEU A 102 2.25 7.08 4.89
C LEU A 102 3.58 7.83 5.07
N PRO A 103 4.73 7.22 4.71
CA PRO A 103 6.04 7.88 4.82
C PRO A 103 6.12 9.19 4.01
N PHE A 104 6.76 10.21 4.58
CA PHE A 104 6.88 11.56 3.98
C PHE A 104 7.36 11.56 2.51
N ARG A 105 8.27 10.65 2.14
CA ARG A 105 8.77 10.57 0.76
C ARG A 105 7.70 10.15 -0.25
N LEU A 106 6.67 9.45 0.20
CA LEU A 106 5.54 8.98 -0.62
C LEU A 106 4.33 9.91 -0.55
N THR A 107 4.30 10.85 0.41
CA THR A 107 3.28 11.90 0.48
C THR A 107 3.57 13.09 -0.42
N LEU A 108 4.75 13.13 -1.07
CA LEU A 108 5.11 14.20 -2.00
C LEU A 108 4.09 14.32 -3.13
N MET A 109 3.59 15.53 -3.37
CA MET A 109 2.61 15.82 -4.42
C MET A 109 3.25 16.71 -5.50
N PRO A 110 4.05 16.13 -6.43
CA PRO A 110 4.72 16.89 -7.49
C PRO A 110 3.75 17.62 -8.45
N TRP A 111 2.49 17.20 -8.50
CA TRP A 111 1.43 17.86 -9.29
C TRP A 111 0.77 19.04 -8.58
N HIS A 112 1.11 19.31 -7.30
CA HIS A 112 0.56 20.45 -6.58
C HIS A 112 1.31 21.73 -6.96
N SER A 113 0.60 22.84 -7.21
CA SER A 113 1.20 24.11 -7.68
C SER A 113 2.27 24.70 -6.73
N ASN A 114 2.28 24.26 -5.47
CA ASN A 114 3.21 24.72 -4.43
C ASN A 114 4.30 23.67 -4.12
N TYR A 115 4.53 22.72 -5.01
CA TYR A 115 5.53 21.69 -4.80
C TYR A 115 6.94 22.29 -4.82
N ILE A 116 7.60 22.25 -3.67
CA ILE A 116 9.01 22.57 -3.53
C ILE A 116 9.78 21.26 -3.59
N ARG A 117 10.58 21.09 -4.65
CA ARG A 117 11.43 19.92 -4.85
C ARG A 117 12.44 19.83 -3.69
N PRO A 118 12.43 18.74 -2.89
CA PRO A 118 13.40 18.58 -1.83
C PRO A 118 14.79 18.33 -2.40
N GLU A 119 15.75 19.22 -2.12
CA GLU A 119 17.14 19.09 -2.58
C GLU A 119 17.82 17.82 -2.03
N SER A 120 17.35 17.32 -0.89
CA SER A 120 17.84 16.10 -0.21
C SER A 120 17.61 14.80 -0.99
N LEU A 121 16.82 14.82 -2.07
CA LEU A 121 16.55 13.64 -2.91
C LEU A 121 17.52 13.52 -4.10
N GLY A 122 18.30 14.56 -4.41
CA GLY A 122 19.33 14.52 -5.46
C GLY A 122 18.83 13.96 -6.80
N GLN A 123 19.55 12.97 -7.35
CA GLN A 123 19.20 12.32 -8.63
C GLN A 123 17.97 11.40 -8.55
N MET A 124 17.46 11.09 -7.35
CA MET A 124 16.37 10.14 -7.14
C MET A 124 14.98 10.78 -7.17
N VAL A 125 14.92 12.10 -7.25
CA VAL A 125 13.67 12.88 -7.35
C VAL A 125 12.65 12.28 -8.34
N PRO A 126 12.98 11.98 -9.61
CA PRO A 126 11.98 11.48 -10.57
C PRO A 126 11.39 10.12 -10.18
N ILE A 127 12.15 9.27 -9.49
CA ILE A 127 11.67 7.97 -9.02
C ILE A 127 10.66 8.18 -7.89
N PHE A 128 10.95 9.08 -6.96
CA PHE A 128 10.06 9.38 -5.85
C PHE A 128 8.78 10.10 -6.26
N GLU A 129 8.88 11.07 -7.16
CA GLU A 129 7.73 11.73 -7.77
C GLU A 129 6.81 10.69 -8.43
N ARG A 130 7.38 9.72 -9.16
CA ARG A 130 6.61 8.64 -9.77
C ARG A 130 5.92 7.74 -8.73
N LEU A 131 6.64 7.29 -7.71
CA LEU A 131 6.09 6.40 -6.68
C LEU A 131 5.01 7.10 -5.85
N SER A 132 5.19 8.38 -5.54
CA SER A 132 4.18 9.18 -4.83
C SER A 132 2.93 9.43 -5.68
N SER A 133 3.09 9.68 -6.99
CA SER A 133 1.95 9.71 -7.92
C SER A 133 1.21 8.38 -7.95
N MET A 134 1.92 7.26 -8.10
CA MET A 134 1.32 5.93 -8.17
C MET A 134 0.54 5.59 -6.90
N ILE A 135 1.12 5.83 -5.73
CA ILE A 135 0.46 5.48 -4.46
C ILE A 135 -0.76 6.38 -4.21
N ARG A 136 -0.70 7.66 -4.60
CA ARG A 136 -1.87 8.55 -4.52
C ARG A 136 -2.99 8.13 -5.45
N LEU A 137 -2.68 7.80 -6.70
CA LEU A 137 -3.68 7.33 -7.66
C LEU A 137 -4.37 6.07 -7.16
N ARG A 138 -3.61 5.13 -6.58
CA ARG A 138 -4.18 3.91 -5.97
C ARG A 138 -5.10 4.26 -4.81
N PHE A 139 -4.67 5.16 -3.92
CA PHE A 139 -5.50 5.61 -2.81
C PHE A 139 -6.82 6.22 -3.27
N LEU A 140 -6.76 7.14 -4.24
CA LEU A 140 -7.95 7.77 -4.83
C LEU A 140 -8.87 6.72 -5.47
N HIS A 141 -8.31 5.74 -6.17
CA HIS A 141 -9.09 4.65 -6.74
C HIS A 141 -9.85 3.85 -5.67
N VAL A 142 -9.22 3.50 -4.55
CA VAL A 142 -9.90 2.78 -3.46
C VAL A 142 -10.97 3.65 -2.80
N ARG A 143 -10.69 4.95 -2.61
CA ARG A 143 -11.66 5.89 -2.03
C ARG A 143 -12.88 6.12 -2.92
N MET A 144 -12.70 6.21 -4.24
CA MET A 144 -13.84 6.30 -5.19
C MET A 144 -14.70 5.04 -5.22
N LEU A 145 -14.17 3.89 -4.77
CA LEU A 145 -14.94 2.66 -4.65
C LEU A 145 -15.65 2.53 -3.30
N SER A 146 -15.29 3.33 -2.30
CA SER A 146 -15.90 3.31 -0.97
C SER A 146 -17.03 4.33 -0.80
N GLU A 147 -17.12 5.31 -1.69
CA GLU A 147 -18.22 6.27 -1.83
C GLU A 147 -19.41 5.67 -2.60
#